data_AF-A0A1Y4J1W5-F1
#
_entry.id   AF-A0A1Y4J1W5-F1
#
_cell.length_a   1.000
_cell.length_b   1.000
_cell.length_c   1.000
_cell.angle_alpha   90.00
_cell.angle_beta   90.00
_cell.angle_gamma   90.00
#
_symmetry.space_group_name_H-M   'P 1'
#
loop_
_entity.id
_entity.type
_entity.pdbx_description
1 polymer ?
#
loop_
_entity_poly.entity_id
_entity_poly.type
_entity_poly.pdbx_seq_one_letter_code
_entity_poly.pdbx_strand_id
1 'polypeptide(L)'
;MKIDTSKKLIWTHVTVSVLLCVATIVTNYLGFDVTALAALAGTSLAITGAWGGFYFWKAKNENRAKYAQRFLKQFADKYGADVAVRVAEIVLKD
;
A
#
# COMPACT_ATOMS: atom_id res chain seq x y z
N MET A 1 -13.17 13.23 9.64
CA MET A 1 -12.90 12.29 8.53
C MET A 1 -13.13 10.86 9.04
N LYS A 2 -14.10 10.13 8.48
CA LYS A 2 -14.45 8.77 8.93
C LYS A 2 -13.40 7.82 8.36
N ILE A 3 -12.63 7.13 9.22
CA ILE A 3 -11.64 6.15 8.78
C ILE A 3 -12.38 4.86 8.43
N ASP A 4 -12.19 4.39 7.20
CA ASP A 4 -12.75 3.13 6.70
C ASP A 4 -12.31 1.94 7.57
N THR A 5 -13.19 0.97 7.78
CA THR A 5 -12.93 -0.22 8.60
C THR A 5 -11.65 -0.96 8.17
N SER A 6 -11.37 -1.02 6.86
CA SER A 6 -10.15 -1.62 6.33
C SER A 6 -8.87 -0.91 6.77
N LYS A 7 -8.88 0.43 6.83
CA LYS A 7 -7.72 1.21 7.29
C LYS A 7 -7.49 1.03 8.79
N LYS A 8 -8.57 0.96 9.57
CA LYS A 8 -8.48 0.67 11.01
C LYS A 8 -7.85 -0.70 11.25
N LEU A 9 -8.29 -1.72 10.54
CA LEU A 9 -7.75 -3.09 10.67
C LEU A 9 -6.25 -3.15 10.39
N ILE A 10 -5.77 -2.43 9.36
CA ILE A 10 -4.35 -2.36 9.02
C ILE A 10 -3.55 -1.69 10.13
N TRP A 11 -4.00 -0.54 10.62
CA TRP A 11 -3.35 0.15 11.72
C TRP A 11 -3.28 -0.70 12.98
N THR A 12 -4.38 -1.40 13.31
CA THR A 12 -4.40 -2.36 14.42
C THR A 12 -3.39 -3.48 14.20
N HIS A 13 -3.35 -4.09 13.01
CA HIS A 13 -2.41 -5.18 12.71
C HIS A 13 -0.95 -4.70 12.81
N VAL A 14 -0.62 -3.54 12.24
CA VAL A 14 0.72 -2.94 12.33
C VAL A 14 1.11 -2.71 13.79
N THR A 15 0.19 -2.20 14.61
CA THR A 15 0.42 -1.96 16.04
C THR A 15 0.72 -3.27 16.77
N VAL A 16 -0.05 -4.33 16.48
CA VAL A 16 0.17 -5.67 17.04
C VAL A 16 1.51 -6.26 16.60
N SER A 17 1.89 -6.10 15.33
CA SER A 17 3.20 -6.55 14.84
C SER A 17 4.36 -5.88 15.57
N VAL A 18 4.28 -4.57 15.80
CA VAL A 18 5.31 -3.82 16.54
C VAL A 18 5.40 -4.30 17.99
N LEU A 19 4.26 -4.50 18.65
CA LEU A 19 4.22 -5.03 20.02
C LEU A 19 4.82 -6.44 20.10
N LEU A 20 4.55 -7.31 19.12
CA LEU A 20 5.14 -8.64 19.02
C LEU A 20 6.67 -8.58 18.88
N CYS A 21 7.20 -7.66 18.07
CA CYS A 21 8.64 -7.45 17.95
C CYS A 21 9.25 -7.00 19.28
N VAL A 22 8.65 -6.02 19.96
CA VAL A 22 9.13 -5.54 21.26
C VAL A 22 9.08 -6.65 22.30
N ALA A 23 7.98 -7.41 22.36
CA ALA A 23 7.84 -8.54 23.27
C ALA A 23 8.90 -9.62 23.02
N THR A 24 9.20 -9.92 21.76
CA THR A 24 10.27 -10.87 21.37
C THR A 24 11.64 -10.39 21.86
N ILE A 25 11.95 -9.10 21.68
CA ILE A 25 13.21 -8.52 22.13
C ILE A 25 13.32 -8.57 23.66
N VAL A 26 12.30 -8.12 24.37
CA VAL A 26 12.31 -8.08 25.85
C VAL A 26 12.40 -9.48 26.45
N THR A 27 11.63 -10.44 25.94
CA THR A 27 11.65 -11.82 26.44
C THR A 27 12.97 -12.53 26.12
N ASN A 28 13.62 -12.19 25.00
CA ASN A 28 14.96 -12.66 24.68
C ASN A 28 16.00 -12.14 25.69
N TYR A 29 15.95 -10.85 26.05
CA TYR A 29 16.82 -10.29 27.09
C TYR A 29 16.60 -10.91 28.47
N LEU A 30 15.37 -11.35 28.77
CA LEU A 30 15.03 -12.03 30.02
C LEU A 30 15.44 -13.52 30.03
N GLY A 31 16.01 -14.03 28.94
CA GLY A 31 16.52 -15.41 28.85
C GLY A 31 15.43 -16.48 28.63
N PHE A 32 14.22 -16.08 28.23
CA PHE A 32 13.16 -17.04 27.86
C PHE A 32 13.39 -17.60 26.45
N ASP A 33 12.86 -18.80 26.20
CA ASP A 33 12.78 -19.32 24.83
C ASP A 33 11.78 -18.48 24.01
N VAL A 34 12.30 -17.78 23.01
CA VAL A 34 11.52 -16.89 22.14
C VAL A 34 11.23 -17.50 20.78
N THR A 35 11.57 -18.77 20.53
CA THR A 35 11.47 -19.38 19.19
C THR A 35 10.07 -19.24 18.58
N ALA A 36 9.02 -19.57 19.35
CA ALA A 36 7.63 -19.43 18.91
C ALA A 36 7.22 -17.96 18.73
N LEU A 37 7.67 -17.07 19.60
CA LEU A 37 7.32 -15.66 19.58
C LEU A 37 8.00 -14.92 18.40
N ALA A 38 9.26 -15.27 18.12
CA ALA A 38 10.02 -14.79 16.97
C ALA A 38 9.41 -15.27 15.65
N ALA A 39 8.95 -16.52 15.58
CA ALA A 39 8.22 -17.02 14.41
C ALA A 39 6.90 -16.27 14.18
N LEU A 40 6.14 -15.99 15.25
CA LEU A 40 4.92 -15.18 15.19
C LEU A 40 5.21 -13.72 14.77
N ALA A 41 6.26 -13.10 15.33
CA ALA A 41 6.66 -11.75 14.96
C ALA A 41 7.11 -11.67 13.49
N GLY A 42 7.93 -12.63 13.04
CA GLY A 42 8.40 -12.70 11.66
C GLY A 42 7.27 -12.90 10.65
N THR A 43 6.34 -13.82 10.92
CA THR A 43 5.16 -14.03 10.07
C THR A 43 4.24 -12.80 10.05
N SER A 44 4.02 -12.16 11.20
CA SER A 44 3.24 -10.93 11.30
C SER A 44 3.85 -9.76 10.50
N LEU A 45 5.18 -9.63 10.52
CA LEU A 45 5.90 -8.65 9.70
C LEU A 45 5.79 -8.95 8.20
N ALA A 46 5.91 -10.22 7.80
CA ALA A 46 5.79 -10.63 6.41
C ALA A 46 4.41 -10.29 5.83
N ILE A 47 3.34 -10.55 6.59
CA ILE A 47 1.97 -10.19 6.20
C ILE A 47 1.82 -8.67 6.10
N THR A 48 2.34 -7.93 7.09
CA THR A 48 2.30 -6.46 7.08
C THR A 48 3.04 -5.89 5.85
N GLY A 49 4.19 -6.45 5.50
CA GLY A 49 4.95 -6.08 4.30
C GLY A 49 4.20 -6.38 3.00
N ALA A 50 3.58 -7.55 2.89
CA ALA A 50 2.77 -7.92 1.73
C ALA A 50 1.57 -6.97 1.53
N TRP A 51 0.89 -6.61 2.62
CA TRP A 51 -0.21 -5.65 2.58
C TRP A 51 0.29 -4.25 2.21
N GLY A 52 1.40 -3.79 2.81
CA GLY A 52 2.03 -2.52 2.46
C GLY A 52 2.39 -2.42 0.97
N GLY A 53 2.98 -3.48 0.41
CA GLY A 53 3.29 -3.59 -1.01
C GLY A 53 2.04 -3.53 -1.89
N PHE A 54 0.98 -4.26 -1.53
CA PHE A 54 -0.29 -4.24 -2.26
C PHE A 54 -0.93 -2.84 -2.27
N TYR A 55 -0.99 -2.16 -1.12
CA TYR A 55 -1.54 -0.81 -1.05
C TYR A 55 -0.69 0.19 -1.82
N PHE A 56 0.64 0.06 -1.80
CA PHE A 56 1.53 0.91 -2.57
C PHE A 56 1.33 0.71 -4.08
N TRP A 57 1.24 -0.54 -4.53
CA TRP A 57 0.95 -0.88 -5.93
C TRP A 57 -0.41 -0.33 -6.37
N LYS A 58 -1.45 -0.52 -5.56
CA LYS A 58 -2.79 0.02 -5.81
C LYS A 58 -2.77 1.55 -5.93
N ALA A 59 -2.11 2.24 -5.01
CA ALA A 59 -1.98 3.70 -5.03
C ALA A 59 -1.21 4.20 -6.26
N LYS A 60 -0.14 3.49 -6.67
CA LYS A 60 0.61 3.80 -7.90
C LYS A 60 -0.29 3.72 -9.14
N ASN A 61 -1.07 2.65 -9.26
CA ASN A 61 -1.99 2.47 -10.40
C ASN A 61 -3.12 3.49 -10.41
N GLU A 62 -3.72 3.78 -9.25
CA GLU A 62 -4.80 4.77 -9.14
C GLU A 62 -4.29 6.18 -9.49
N ASN A 63 -3.08 6.53 -9.07
CA ASN A 63 -2.46 7.80 -9.45
C ASN A 63 -2.16 7.87 -10.94
N ARG A 64 -1.62 6.80 -11.56
CA ARG A 64 -1.39 6.74 -13.03
C ARG A 64 -2.69 7.00 -13.79
N ALA A 65 -3.79 6.37 -13.38
CA ALA A 65 -5.12 6.59 -13.99
C ALA A 65 -5.62 8.03 -13.81
N LYS A 66 -5.49 8.62 -12.62
CA LYS A 66 -5.87 10.02 -12.36
C LYS A 66 -5.08 11.01 -13.21
N TYR A 67 -3.78 10.78 -13.38
CA TYR A 67 -2.94 11.60 -14.26
C TYR A 67 -3.37 11.46 -15.73
N ALA A 68 -3.63 10.24 -16.20
CA ALA A 68 -4.13 10.02 -17.56
C ALA A 68 -5.48 10.71 -17.80
N GLN A 69 -6.41 10.64 -16.84
CA GLN A 69 -7.70 11.35 -16.92
C GLN A 69 -7.54 12.87 -16.92
N ARG A 70 -6.67 13.42 -16.05
CA ARG A 70 -6.39 14.86 -16.02
C ARG A 70 -5.75 15.35 -17.32
N PHE A 71 -4.81 14.59 -17.85
CA PHE A 71 -4.16 14.87 -19.13
C PHE A 71 -5.18 14.88 -20.26
N LEU A 72 -6.01 13.83 -20.36
CA LEU A 72 -7.10 13.75 -21.34
C LEU A 72 -8.06 14.92 -21.25
N LYS A 73 -8.49 15.30 -20.04
CA LYS A 73 -9.41 16.42 -19.84
C LYS A 73 -8.79 17.75 -20.30
N GLN A 74 -7.53 18.01 -19.95
CA GLN A 74 -6.82 19.23 -20.35
C GLN A 74 -6.50 19.27 -21.84
N PHE A 75 -6.17 18.13 -22.45
CA PHE A 75 -5.93 18.03 -23.89
C PHE A 75 -7.22 18.15 -24.70
N ALA A 76 -8.31 17.53 -24.25
CA ALA A 76 -9.61 17.61 -24.92
C ALA A 76 -10.17 19.04 -24.91
N ASP A 77 -10.00 19.77 -23.81
CA ASP A 77 -10.42 21.19 -23.71
C ASP A 77 -9.63 22.10 -24.68
N LYS A 78 -8.39 21.75 -25.00
CA LYS A 78 -7.47 22.62 -25.75
C LYS A 78 -7.31 22.26 -27.23
N TYR A 79 -7.48 20.99 -27.59
CA TYR A 79 -7.20 20.47 -28.93
C TYR A 79 -8.34 19.62 -29.52
N GLY A 80 -9.47 19.48 -28.80
CA GLY A 80 -10.61 18.66 -29.21
C GLY A 80 -10.47 17.19 -28.80
N ALA A 81 -11.62 16.54 -28.54
CA ALA A 81 -11.67 15.19 -27.98
C ALA A 81 -10.98 14.12 -28.85
N ASP A 82 -11.01 14.29 -30.18
CA ASP A 82 -10.47 13.32 -31.15
C ASP A 82 -8.92 13.21 -31.09
N VAL A 83 -8.24 14.36 -30.95
CA VAL A 83 -6.77 14.41 -30.83
C VAL A 83 -6.32 13.92 -29.45
N ALA A 84 -7.06 14.27 -28.40
CA ALA A 84 -6.76 13.85 -27.03
C ALA A 84 -6.85 12.33 -26.85
N VAL A 85 -7.88 11.67 -27.43
CA VAL A 85 -8.03 10.21 -27.39
C VAL A 85 -6.87 9.52 -28.08
N ARG A 86 -6.45 10.02 -29.26
CA ARG A 86 -5.33 9.43 -30.02
C ARG A 86 -4.00 9.54 -29.27
N VAL A 87 -3.73 10.66 -28.60
CA VAL A 87 -2.51 10.84 -27.78
C VAL A 87 -2.55 9.98 -26.52
N ALA A 88 -3.70 9.86 -25.86
CA ALA A 88 -3.82 9.00 -24.68
C ALA A 88 -3.68 7.52 -25.02
N GLU A 89 -4.15 7.08 -26.18
CA GLU A 89 -3.97 5.71 -26.66
C GLU A 89 -2.49 5.38 -26.86
N ILE A 90 -1.69 6.31 -27.39
CA ILE A 90 -0.24 6.16 -27.53
C ILE A 90 0.45 6.07 -26.16
N VAL A 91 0.07 6.92 -25.20
CA VAL A 91 0.70 6.98 -23.86
C VAL A 91 0.30 5.80 -22.95
N LEU A 92 -0.88 5.21 -23.16
CA LEU A 92 -1.37 4.07 -22.38
C LEU A 92 -0.91 2.71 -22.91
N LYS A 93 -0.44 2.64 -24.16
CA LYS A 93 0.07 1.41 -24.78
C LYS A 93 1.53 1.08 -24.40
N ASP A 94 2.21 2.02 -23.75
CA ASP A 94 3.56 1.90 -23.16
C ASP A 94 3.49 1.69 -21.63
#